data_AF-A0A4Q9VF32-F1
#
_entry.id   AF-A0A4Q9VF32-F1
#
_cell.length_a   1.000
_cell.length_b   1.000
_cell.length_c   1.000
_cell.angle_alpha   90.00
_cell.angle_beta   90.00
_cell.angle_gamma   90.00
#
_symmetry.space_group_name_H-M   'P 1'
#
loop_
_entity.id
_entity.type
_entity.pdbx_description
1 polymer ?
#
loop_
_entity_poly.entity_id
_entity_poly.type
_entity_poly.pdbx_seq_one_letter_code
_entity_poly.pdbx_strand_id
1 'polypeptide(L)'
;MANFEIIHENDVKSVPDLIHRVRGLRFFMRHVSDGIRSIGRREGLVATFDERRAASVFLAWVEEMMKQRPASRRNRRDYIIFSTGLLLEHLLTSGSIDVTAPPDRSTQAGAAISEAARFWPEGYLATAYCMTALDIVLTQEGFERCELQPIAGELSTWWSFRENFREDPHLVVPFFDLMIGNKPNWTRPSVAAERPAMAATTTSLSAFSPA
;
A
#
# COMPACT_ATOMS: atom_id res chain seq x y z
N MET A 1 39.75 14.97 1.40
CA MET A 1 39.00 15.07 0.13
C MET A 1 38.13 13.83 0.02
N ALA A 2 36.80 13.98 0.03
CA ALA A 2 35.90 12.84 -0.10
C ALA A 2 35.99 12.29 -1.54
N ASN A 3 36.34 11.01 -1.66
CA ASN A 3 36.25 10.28 -2.93
C ASN A 3 34.77 10.21 -3.29
N PHE A 4 34.33 11.02 -4.26
CA PHE A 4 33.10 10.74 -4.98
C PHE A 4 33.37 9.48 -5.78
N GLU A 5 32.85 8.35 -5.31
CA GLU A 5 32.78 7.13 -6.11
C GLU A 5 31.80 7.46 -7.25
N ILE A 6 32.35 7.90 -8.38
CA ILE A 6 31.60 8.23 -9.58
C ILE A 6 30.99 6.91 -10.04
N ILE A 7 29.68 6.77 -9.87
CA ILE A 7 28.89 5.68 -10.45
C ILE A 7 29.30 5.58 -11.93
N HIS A 8 29.82 4.43 -12.35
CA HIS A 8 30.32 4.25 -13.70
C HIS A 8 29.21 4.56 -14.71
N GLU A 9 29.52 5.43 -15.68
CA GLU A 9 28.58 5.95 -16.68
C GLU A 9 27.83 4.83 -17.45
N ASN A 10 28.45 3.66 -17.59
CA ASN A 10 27.88 2.49 -18.22
C ASN A 10 26.75 1.85 -17.40
N ASP A 11 26.84 1.86 -16.08
CA ASP A 11 25.81 1.33 -15.20
C ASP A 11 24.55 2.19 -15.26
N VAL A 12 24.73 3.53 -15.29
CA VAL A 12 23.63 4.49 -15.41
C VAL A 12 22.95 4.42 -16.79
N LYS A 13 23.71 4.21 -17.87
CA LYS A 13 23.18 4.07 -19.24
C LYS A 13 22.38 2.78 -19.46
N SER A 14 22.69 1.72 -18.70
CA SER A 14 21.98 0.44 -18.81
C SER A 14 20.57 0.47 -18.23
N VAL A 15 20.23 1.47 -17.40
CA VAL A 15 18.89 1.59 -16.79
C VAL A 15 17.91 2.18 -17.81
N PRO A 16 16.97 1.39 -18.35
CA PRO A 16 16.00 1.91 -19.30
C PRO A 16 15.12 2.94 -18.60
N ASP A 17 15.00 4.09 -19.23
CA ASP A 17 14.09 5.15 -18.83
C ASP A 17 14.32 5.74 -17.43
N LEU A 18 15.60 5.93 -17.08
CA LEU A 18 16.05 6.45 -15.79
C LEU A 18 15.35 7.76 -15.38
N ILE A 19 15.12 8.69 -16.31
CA ILE A 19 14.49 9.98 -16.01
C ILE A 19 13.05 9.80 -15.53
N HIS A 20 12.25 8.96 -16.19
CA HIS A 20 10.87 8.72 -15.75
C HIS A 20 10.83 7.96 -14.44
N ARG A 21 11.76 7.02 -14.19
CA ARG A 21 11.88 6.33 -12.89
C ARG A 21 12.21 7.28 -11.74
N VAL A 22 13.17 8.21 -11.95
CA VAL A 22 13.53 9.23 -10.95
C VAL A 22 12.38 10.20 -10.70
N ARG A 23 11.67 10.63 -11.75
CA ARG A 23 10.46 11.46 -11.60
C ARG A 23 9.37 10.73 -10.84
N GLY A 24 9.14 9.46 -11.16
CA GLY A 24 8.19 8.59 -10.48
C GLY A 24 8.51 8.45 -8.99
N LEU A 25 9.78 8.23 -8.64
CA LEU A 25 10.25 8.18 -7.26
C LEU A 25 9.98 9.51 -6.52
N ARG A 26 10.38 10.65 -7.10
CA ARG A 26 10.15 11.97 -6.48
C ARG A 26 8.68 12.28 -6.27
N PHE A 27 7.86 11.94 -7.27
CA PHE A 27 6.41 12.07 -7.18
C PHE A 27 5.87 11.20 -6.06
N PHE A 28 6.22 9.91 -6.04
CA PHE A 28 5.81 8.98 -5.00
C PHE A 28 6.15 9.49 -3.59
N MET A 29 7.43 9.84 -3.35
CA MET A 29 7.88 10.31 -2.04
C MET A 29 7.08 11.52 -1.55
N ARG A 30 6.86 12.50 -2.44
CA ARG A 30 6.08 13.69 -2.13
C ARG A 30 4.62 13.35 -1.83
N HIS A 31 3.99 12.54 -2.68
CA HIS A 31 2.58 12.21 -2.56
C HIS A 31 2.27 11.38 -1.31
N VAL A 32 3.11 10.39 -1.00
CA VAL A 32 2.97 9.61 0.23
C VAL A 32 3.17 10.51 1.45
N SER A 33 4.24 11.32 1.46
CA SER A 33 4.51 12.22 2.59
C SER A 33 3.38 13.22 2.84
N ASP A 34 2.91 13.89 1.79
CA ASP A 34 1.83 14.87 1.88
C ASP A 34 0.50 14.20 2.28
N GLY A 35 0.22 13.01 1.75
CA GLY A 35 -0.94 12.19 2.08
C GLY A 35 -0.97 11.77 3.54
N ILE A 36 0.11 11.15 4.03
CA ILE A 36 0.25 10.70 5.43
C ILE A 36 0.11 11.88 6.40
N ARG A 37 0.75 13.02 6.12
CA ARG A 37 0.61 14.24 6.93
C ARG A 37 -0.81 14.78 6.92
N SER A 38 -1.47 14.75 5.76
CA SER A 38 -2.86 15.21 5.61
C SER A 38 -3.84 14.37 6.42
N ILE A 39 -3.72 13.04 6.34
CA ILE A 39 -4.53 12.10 7.12
C ILE A 39 -4.23 12.25 8.61
N GLY A 40 -2.94 12.33 8.99
CA GLY A 40 -2.54 12.55 10.38
C GLY A 40 -3.18 13.78 10.99
N ARG A 41 -3.14 14.94 10.29
CA ARG A 41 -3.79 16.17 10.77
C ARG A 41 -5.30 16.01 10.98
N ARG A 42 -5.99 15.23 10.13
CA ARG A 42 -7.43 14.97 10.28
C ARG A 42 -7.75 14.13 11.52
N GLU A 43 -6.83 13.26 11.92
CA GLU A 43 -6.93 12.39 13.11
C GLU A 43 -6.33 13.03 14.38
N GLY A 44 -5.86 14.29 14.30
CA GLY A 44 -5.16 14.94 15.42
C GLY A 44 -3.80 14.31 15.74
N LEU A 45 -3.11 13.77 14.73
CA LEU A 45 -1.79 13.14 14.82
C LEU A 45 -0.73 13.99 14.11
N VAL A 46 0.48 14.01 14.67
CA VAL A 46 1.66 14.59 14.01
C VAL A 46 2.46 13.44 13.39
N ALA A 47 2.39 13.32 12.06
CA ALA A 47 3.05 12.25 11.33
C ALA A 47 4.22 12.78 10.50
N THR A 48 5.33 12.05 10.50
CA THR A 48 6.48 12.27 9.65
C THR A 48 6.72 11.06 8.74
N PHE A 49 7.35 11.31 7.60
CA PHE A 49 7.68 10.27 6.62
C PHE A 49 9.18 10.35 6.34
N ASP A 50 9.92 9.28 6.64
CA ASP A 50 11.35 9.19 6.40
C ASP A 50 11.62 9.01 4.90
N GLU A 51 12.09 10.08 4.27
CA GLU A 51 12.39 10.12 2.83
C GLU A 51 13.43 9.08 2.40
N ARG A 52 14.38 8.69 3.26
CA ARG A 52 15.37 7.66 2.92
C ARG A 52 14.71 6.29 2.84
N ARG A 53 13.88 5.96 3.84
CA ARG A 53 13.11 4.71 3.86
C ARG A 53 12.07 4.68 2.74
N ALA A 54 11.47 5.83 2.42
CA ALA A 54 10.52 5.98 1.32
C ALA A 54 11.07 5.57 -0.04
N ALA A 55 12.33 5.91 -0.33
CA ALA A 55 12.96 5.50 -1.58
C ALA A 55 13.10 3.98 -1.68
N SER A 56 13.53 3.34 -0.59
CA SER A 56 13.61 1.88 -0.52
C SER A 56 12.25 1.22 -0.66
N VAL A 57 11.19 1.78 -0.03
CA VAL A 57 9.80 1.32 -0.19
C VAL A 57 9.39 1.34 -1.65
N PHE A 58 9.58 2.48 -2.33
CA PHE A 58 9.19 2.62 -3.74
C PHE A 58 9.89 1.60 -4.63
N LEU A 59 11.20 1.46 -4.48
CA LEU A 59 12.00 0.56 -5.31
C LEU A 59 11.60 -0.90 -5.10
N ALA A 60 11.47 -1.34 -3.83
CA ALA A 60 11.06 -2.69 -3.50
C ALA A 60 9.65 -3.00 -4.04
N TRP A 61 8.71 -2.07 -3.83
CA TRP A 61 7.34 -2.21 -4.30
C TRP A 61 7.23 -2.30 -5.82
N VAL A 62 7.90 -1.40 -6.56
CA VAL A 62 7.89 -1.41 -8.03
C VAL A 62 8.51 -2.70 -8.57
N GLU A 63 9.61 -3.15 -7.98
CA GLU A 63 10.24 -4.40 -8.37
C GLU A 63 9.29 -5.60 -8.21
N GLU A 64 8.66 -5.73 -7.04
CA GLU A 64 7.78 -6.85 -6.72
C GLU A 64 6.50 -6.83 -7.58
N MET A 65 5.88 -5.66 -7.71
CA MET A 65 4.75 -5.48 -8.62
C MET A 65 5.14 -5.89 -10.05
N MET A 66 6.29 -5.45 -10.56
CA MET A 66 6.70 -5.75 -11.94
C MET A 66 6.95 -7.24 -12.19
N LYS A 67 7.45 -7.99 -11.20
CA LYS A 67 7.58 -9.47 -11.28
C LYS A 67 6.22 -10.14 -11.50
N GLN A 68 5.16 -9.56 -10.96
CA GLN A 68 3.81 -10.13 -10.99
C GLN A 68 2.91 -9.53 -12.09
N ARG A 69 3.43 -8.61 -12.89
CA ARG A 69 2.72 -7.91 -13.99
C ARG A 69 1.90 -8.81 -14.93
N PRO A 70 2.32 -10.04 -15.29
CA PRO A 70 1.50 -10.90 -16.15
C PRO A 70 0.07 -11.14 -15.60
N ALA A 71 -0.11 -11.11 -14.28
CA ALA A 71 -1.40 -11.27 -13.63
C ALA A 71 -2.40 -10.13 -13.98
N SER A 72 -1.90 -8.94 -14.31
CA SER A 72 -2.74 -7.80 -14.71
C SER A 72 -3.56 -8.05 -15.97
N ARG A 73 -3.14 -9.01 -16.82
CA ARG A 73 -3.87 -9.39 -18.03
C ARG A 73 -5.09 -10.25 -17.74
N ARG A 74 -5.11 -10.93 -16.58
CA ARG A 74 -6.24 -11.77 -16.15
C ARG A 74 -7.32 -10.91 -15.51
N ASN A 75 -6.92 -10.06 -14.58
CA ASN A 75 -7.84 -9.14 -13.90
C ASN A 75 -7.09 -7.86 -13.51
N ARG A 76 -7.26 -6.81 -14.33
CA ARG A 76 -6.56 -5.53 -14.15
C ARG A 76 -6.96 -4.84 -12.84
N ARG A 77 -8.26 -4.82 -12.53
CA ARG A 77 -8.78 -4.21 -11.31
C ARG A 77 -8.21 -4.87 -10.07
N ASP A 78 -8.27 -6.20 -10.00
CA ASP A 78 -7.75 -6.95 -8.84
C ASP A 78 -6.22 -6.86 -8.73
N TYR A 79 -5.52 -6.71 -9.86
CA TYR A 79 -4.08 -6.48 -9.85
C TYR A 79 -3.70 -5.10 -9.29
N ILE A 80 -4.50 -4.07 -9.56
CA ILE A 80 -4.33 -2.75 -8.93
C ILE A 80 -4.52 -2.86 -7.42
N ILE A 81 -5.59 -3.54 -6.97
CA ILE A 81 -5.86 -3.78 -5.54
C ILE A 81 -4.69 -4.50 -4.87
N PHE A 82 -4.23 -5.60 -5.46
CA PHE A 82 -3.07 -6.35 -4.98
C PHE A 82 -1.82 -5.47 -4.89
N SER A 83 -1.55 -4.69 -5.93
CA SER A 83 -0.38 -3.81 -5.97
C SER A 83 -0.46 -2.74 -4.87
N THR A 84 -1.65 -2.25 -4.52
CA THR A 84 -1.84 -1.38 -3.36
C THR A 84 -1.61 -2.11 -2.04
N GLY A 85 -2.09 -3.35 -1.89
CA GLY A 85 -1.82 -4.17 -0.71
C GLY A 85 -0.31 -4.39 -0.48
N LEU A 86 0.44 -4.63 -1.55
CA LEU A 86 1.90 -4.72 -1.49
C LEU A 86 2.55 -3.37 -1.07
N LEU A 87 2.04 -2.25 -1.58
CA LEU A 87 2.52 -0.94 -1.15
C LEU A 87 2.32 -0.75 0.37
N LEU A 88 1.16 -1.15 0.89
CA LEU A 88 0.88 -1.11 2.33
C LEU A 88 1.89 -1.97 3.10
N GLU A 89 2.14 -3.20 2.64
CA GLU A 89 3.13 -4.11 3.25
C GLU A 89 4.52 -3.46 3.35
N HIS A 90 5.00 -2.86 2.25
CA HIS A 90 6.30 -2.20 2.24
C HIS A 90 6.35 -0.94 3.12
N LEU A 91 5.27 -0.14 3.15
CA LEU A 91 5.18 1.03 4.04
C LEU A 91 5.28 0.62 5.51
N LEU A 92 4.56 -0.43 5.91
CA LEU A 92 4.56 -0.93 7.29
C LEU A 92 5.90 -1.56 7.67
N THR A 93 6.44 -2.44 6.82
CA THR A 93 7.68 -3.18 7.08
C THR A 93 8.90 -2.26 7.16
N SER A 94 8.91 -1.19 6.36
CA SER A 94 10.01 -0.23 6.35
C SER A 94 10.07 0.64 7.61
N GLY A 95 8.97 0.75 8.37
CA GLY A 95 8.85 1.75 9.43
C GLY A 95 9.07 3.17 8.90
N SER A 96 8.64 3.46 7.68
CA SER A 96 8.86 4.77 7.03
C SER A 96 7.97 5.89 7.58
N ILE A 97 6.95 5.53 8.35
CA ILE A 97 6.00 6.46 8.98
C ILE A 97 6.27 6.46 10.47
N ASP A 98 6.54 7.64 11.02
CA ASP A 98 6.64 7.87 12.45
C ASP A 98 5.50 8.79 12.90
N VAL A 99 4.87 8.48 14.03
CA VAL A 99 3.84 9.32 14.62
C VAL A 99 4.25 9.75 16.01
N THR A 100 4.31 11.06 16.23
CA THR A 100 4.47 11.61 17.57
C THR A 100 3.11 11.97 18.14
N ALA A 101 2.87 11.57 19.40
CA ALA A 101 1.69 12.03 20.12
C ALA A 101 1.75 13.57 20.24
N PRO A 102 0.64 14.30 20.01
CA PRO A 102 0.63 15.74 20.20
C PRO A 102 0.99 16.09 21.65
N PRO A 103 1.79 17.14 21.89
CA PRO A 103 1.95 17.68 23.23
C PRO A 103 0.60 18.29 23.66
N ASP A 104 -0.08 17.57 24.54
CA ASP A 104 -1.27 17.96 25.31
C ASP A 104 -2.57 18.23 24.53
N ARG A 105 -3.61 17.42 24.80
CA ARG A 105 -4.90 17.40 24.09
C ARG A 105 -5.97 18.30 24.71
N SER A 106 -5.62 19.16 25.66
CA SER A 106 -6.57 20.00 26.40
C SER A 106 -7.26 21.09 25.56
N THR A 107 -6.86 21.32 24.30
CA THR A 107 -7.33 22.49 23.52
C THR A 107 -7.80 22.23 22.09
N GLN A 108 -7.78 20.99 21.57
CA GLN A 108 -8.31 20.73 20.22
C GLN A 108 -9.72 20.13 20.26
N ALA A 109 -10.70 21.02 20.36
CA ALA A 109 -12.08 20.73 20.01
C ALA A 109 -12.21 20.59 18.49
N GLY A 110 -12.17 19.36 17.97
CA GLY A 110 -12.44 19.09 16.56
C GLY A 110 -12.00 17.70 16.11
N ALA A 111 -12.97 16.77 16.06
CA ALA A 111 -12.86 15.35 15.73
C ALA A 111 -12.16 14.46 16.78
N ALA A 112 -12.91 13.50 17.32
CA ALA A 112 -12.35 12.44 18.15
C ALA A 112 -11.49 11.53 17.26
N ILE A 113 -10.22 11.36 17.61
CA ILE A 113 -9.32 10.40 16.95
C ILE A 113 -9.98 9.02 16.88
N SER A 114 -9.92 8.37 15.72
CA SER A 114 -10.40 7.00 15.55
C SER A 114 -9.73 6.06 16.57
N GLU A 115 -10.46 5.07 17.09
CA GLU A 115 -9.88 4.10 18.03
C GLU A 115 -8.73 3.31 17.39
N ALA A 116 -8.86 2.98 16.11
CA ALA A 116 -7.80 2.35 15.32
C ALA A 116 -6.55 3.25 15.22
N ALA A 117 -6.75 4.54 14.89
CA ALA A 117 -5.68 5.53 14.81
C ALA A 117 -4.99 5.76 16.16
N ARG A 118 -5.71 5.60 17.28
CA ARG A 118 -5.15 5.66 18.63
C ARG A 118 -4.37 4.41 19.00
N PHE A 119 -4.84 3.23 18.57
CA PHE A 119 -4.26 1.94 18.90
C PHE A 119 -2.97 1.65 18.12
N TRP A 120 -2.97 1.92 16.81
CA TRP A 120 -1.82 1.73 15.94
C TRP A 120 -1.75 2.87 14.90
N PRO A 121 -1.23 4.04 15.28
CA PRO A 121 -1.23 5.23 14.44
C PRO A 121 -0.56 5.01 13.07
N GLU A 122 0.62 4.41 13.05
CA GLU A 122 1.39 4.17 11.82
C GLU A 122 0.63 3.23 10.87
N GLY A 123 0.08 2.14 11.43
CA GLY A 123 -0.75 1.18 10.70
C GLY A 123 -1.96 1.83 10.07
N TYR A 124 -2.67 2.64 10.85
CA TYR A 124 -3.85 3.36 10.39
C TYR A 124 -3.52 4.35 9.27
N LEU A 125 -2.48 5.17 9.43
CA LEU A 125 -2.09 6.16 8.43
C LEU A 125 -1.68 5.51 7.10
N ALA A 126 -0.86 4.45 7.16
CA ALA A 126 -0.45 3.72 5.96
C ALA A 126 -1.66 3.11 5.24
N THR A 127 -2.57 2.50 5.99
CA THR A 127 -3.79 1.87 5.45
C THR A 127 -4.69 2.91 4.81
N ALA A 128 -5.04 3.99 5.53
CA ALA A 128 -5.89 5.06 5.03
C ALA A 128 -5.31 5.73 3.77
N TYR A 129 -3.99 5.93 3.72
CA TYR A 129 -3.31 6.42 2.52
C TYR A 129 -3.47 5.45 1.34
N CYS A 130 -3.17 4.17 1.55
CA CYS A 130 -3.27 3.15 0.51
C CYS A 130 -4.70 3.03 -0.02
N MET A 131 -5.70 3.11 0.84
CA MET A 131 -7.11 3.12 0.42
C MET A 131 -7.47 4.33 -0.42
N THR A 132 -7.02 5.52 -0.01
CA THR A 132 -7.23 6.75 -0.78
C THR A 132 -6.54 6.67 -2.14
N ALA A 133 -5.31 6.17 -2.19
CA ALA A 133 -4.55 6.00 -3.42
C ALA A 133 -5.21 4.98 -4.36
N LEU A 134 -5.65 3.82 -3.82
CA LEU A 134 -6.38 2.81 -4.57
C LEU A 134 -7.62 3.40 -5.22
N ASP A 135 -8.40 4.12 -4.45
CA ASP A 135 -9.65 4.70 -4.89
C ASP A 135 -9.48 5.69 -6.06
N ILE A 136 -8.46 6.55 -5.97
CA ILE A 136 -8.07 7.46 -7.05
C ILE A 136 -7.64 6.67 -8.30
N VAL A 137 -6.79 5.67 -8.15
CA VAL A 137 -6.27 4.87 -9.27
C VAL A 137 -7.40 4.07 -9.95
N LEU A 138 -8.28 3.45 -9.17
CA LEU A 138 -9.44 2.73 -9.71
C LEU A 138 -10.35 3.67 -10.51
N THR A 139 -10.63 4.85 -9.96
CA THR A 139 -11.44 5.87 -10.66
C THR A 139 -10.78 6.32 -11.96
N GLN A 140 -9.46 6.55 -11.95
CA GLN A 140 -8.70 6.95 -13.15
C GLN A 140 -8.66 5.87 -14.23
N GLU A 141 -8.63 4.60 -13.85
CA GLU A 141 -8.66 3.47 -14.77
C GLU A 141 -10.10 3.08 -15.19
N GLY A 142 -11.12 3.84 -14.74
CA GLY A 142 -12.52 3.62 -15.10
C GLY A 142 -13.20 2.45 -14.37
N PHE A 143 -12.64 1.99 -13.25
CA PHE A 143 -13.21 0.94 -12.41
C PHE A 143 -14.09 1.51 -11.29
N GLU A 144 -15.01 0.68 -10.81
CA GLU A 144 -15.75 0.95 -9.59
C GLU A 144 -14.83 0.98 -8.36
N ARG A 145 -15.10 1.98 -7.51
CA ARG A 145 -14.42 2.23 -6.24
C ARG A 145 -14.61 1.04 -5.29
N CYS A 146 -13.67 0.88 -4.37
CA CYS A 146 -13.82 -0.07 -3.28
C CYS A 146 -14.60 0.59 -2.14
N GLU A 147 -15.53 -0.16 -1.54
CA GLU A 147 -16.24 0.29 -0.34
C GLU A 147 -15.58 -0.28 0.90
N LEU A 148 -15.30 0.61 1.86
CA LEU A 148 -14.84 0.23 3.19
C LEU A 148 -15.88 -0.63 3.88
N GLN A 149 -15.47 -1.82 4.28
CA GLN A 149 -16.33 -2.72 5.05
C GLN A 149 -16.37 -2.32 6.52
N PRO A 150 -17.48 -2.59 7.24
CA PRO A 150 -17.61 -2.27 8.66
C PRO A 150 -16.46 -2.80 9.53
N ILE A 151 -15.90 -3.96 9.16
CA ILE A 151 -14.78 -4.60 9.83
C ILE A 151 -13.52 -3.71 9.93
N ALA A 152 -13.34 -2.76 9.01
CA ALA A 152 -12.26 -1.79 9.04
C ALA A 152 -12.41 -0.75 10.17
N GLY A 153 -13.61 -0.57 10.71
CA GLY A 153 -13.88 0.27 11.89
C GLY A 153 -13.76 -0.47 13.22
N GLU A 154 -13.64 -1.79 13.22
CA GLU A 154 -13.63 -2.61 14.43
C GLU A 154 -12.24 -2.72 15.04
N LEU A 155 -12.09 -2.32 16.31
CA LEU A 155 -10.79 -2.36 17.00
C LEU A 155 -10.19 -3.78 17.09
N SER A 156 -11.04 -4.82 17.19
CA SER A 156 -10.64 -6.24 17.16
C SER A 156 -9.88 -6.59 15.87
N THR A 157 -10.35 -6.09 14.72
CA THR A 157 -9.68 -6.29 13.42
C THR A 157 -8.28 -5.69 13.44
N TRP A 158 -8.13 -4.48 13.99
CA TRP A 158 -6.83 -3.80 14.07
C TRP A 158 -5.86 -4.52 15.01
N TRP A 159 -6.35 -5.10 16.11
CA TRP A 159 -5.54 -5.97 16.97
C TRP A 159 -5.02 -7.17 16.20
N SER A 160 -5.92 -7.94 15.57
CA SER A 160 -5.56 -9.12 14.80
C SER A 160 -4.61 -8.77 13.66
N PHE A 161 -4.89 -7.68 12.94
CA PHE A 161 -4.04 -7.21 11.85
C PHE A 161 -2.63 -6.89 12.33
N ARG A 162 -2.49 -6.10 13.40
CA ARG A 162 -1.17 -5.73 13.94
C ARG A 162 -0.39 -6.94 14.45
N GLU A 163 -1.07 -7.87 15.11
CA GLU A 163 -0.49 -9.10 15.63
C GLU A 163 0.04 -9.98 14.49
N ASN A 164 -0.80 -10.28 13.51
CA ASN A 164 -0.44 -11.12 12.37
C ASN A 164 0.65 -10.46 11.50
N PHE A 165 0.60 -9.14 11.30
CA PHE A 165 1.66 -8.41 10.60
C PHE A 165 3.04 -8.57 11.27
N ARG A 166 3.09 -8.63 12.61
CA ARG A 166 4.35 -8.81 13.35
C ARG A 166 4.91 -10.23 13.19
N GLU A 167 4.04 -11.21 12.97
CA GLU A 167 4.43 -12.60 12.73
C GLU A 167 4.83 -12.84 11.27
N ASP A 168 4.02 -12.36 10.33
CA ASP A 168 4.25 -12.46 8.89
C ASP A 168 3.78 -11.17 8.18
N PRO A 169 4.70 -10.32 7.70
CA PRO A 169 4.36 -9.09 6.99
C PRO A 169 3.50 -9.30 5.75
N HIS A 170 3.59 -10.47 5.10
CA HIS A 170 2.80 -10.74 3.90
C HIS A 170 1.30 -10.79 4.18
N LEU A 171 0.89 -11.04 5.43
CA LEU A 171 -0.53 -11.04 5.83
C LEU A 171 -1.19 -9.66 5.71
N VAL A 172 -0.42 -8.59 5.47
CA VAL A 172 -0.97 -7.26 5.17
C VAL A 172 -1.90 -7.28 3.96
N VAL A 173 -1.55 -8.01 2.90
CA VAL A 173 -2.36 -8.08 1.67
C VAL A 173 -3.76 -8.67 1.93
N PRO A 174 -3.91 -9.86 2.55
CA PRO A 174 -5.23 -10.40 2.84
C PRO A 174 -6.03 -9.60 3.89
N PHE A 175 -5.39 -8.95 4.87
CA PHE A 175 -6.10 -8.01 5.75
C PHE A 175 -6.64 -6.80 4.97
N PHE A 176 -5.86 -6.27 4.03
CA PHE A 176 -6.31 -5.20 3.15
C PHE A 176 -7.51 -5.64 2.30
N ASP A 177 -7.48 -6.85 1.73
CA ASP A 177 -8.62 -7.43 1.02
C ASP A 177 -9.88 -7.51 1.89
N LEU A 178 -9.74 -7.97 3.13
CA LEU A 178 -10.83 -8.07 4.08
C LEU A 178 -11.49 -6.70 4.35
N MET A 179 -10.68 -5.64 4.52
CA MET A 179 -11.18 -4.28 4.77
C MET A 179 -11.96 -3.67 3.60
N ILE A 180 -11.72 -4.14 2.37
CA ILE A 180 -12.42 -3.68 1.15
C ILE A 180 -13.45 -4.68 0.63
N GLY A 181 -13.72 -5.76 1.37
CA GLY A 181 -14.76 -6.74 1.05
C GLY A 181 -14.36 -7.79 0.02
N ASN A 182 -13.07 -7.87 -0.31
CA ASN A 182 -12.55 -8.93 -1.16
C ASN A 182 -12.36 -10.22 -0.35
N LYS A 183 -12.42 -11.37 -1.05
CA LYS A 183 -12.05 -12.65 -0.45
C LYS A 183 -10.52 -12.71 -0.30
N PRO A 184 -9.98 -12.80 0.94
CA PRO A 184 -8.54 -12.85 1.17
C PRO A 184 -7.92 -14.19 0.73
N ASN A 185 -6.64 -14.16 0.36
CA ASN A 185 -5.79 -15.34 0.22
C ASN A 185 -4.78 -15.42 1.36
N TRP A 186 -5.11 -16.22 2.39
CA TRP A 186 -4.24 -16.42 3.54
C TRP A 186 -3.08 -17.41 3.29
N THR A 187 -3.19 -18.26 2.26
CA THR A 187 -2.21 -19.33 2.01
C THR A 187 -1.03 -18.85 1.18
N ARG A 188 -1.29 -17.99 0.19
CA ARG A 188 -0.28 -17.41 -0.71
C ARG A 188 -0.51 -15.90 -0.85
N PRO A 189 -0.36 -15.14 0.24
CA PRO A 189 -0.74 -13.72 0.30
C PRO A 189 0.01 -12.85 -0.73
N SER A 190 1.28 -13.17 -1.01
CA SER A 190 2.14 -12.40 -1.91
C SER A 190 2.07 -12.84 -3.38
N VAL A 191 1.15 -13.72 -3.77
CA VAL A 191 1.05 -14.24 -5.14
C VAL A 191 -0.23 -13.76 -5.82
N ALA A 192 -0.13 -12.73 -6.66
CA ALA A 192 -1.26 -12.14 -7.38
C ALA A 192 -2.10 -13.18 -8.12
N ALA A 193 -1.44 -14.06 -8.87
CA ALA A 193 -2.09 -15.05 -9.72
C ALA A 193 -2.95 -16.07 -8.94
N GLU A 194 -2.71 -16.24 -7.64
CA GLU A 194 -3.45 -17.15 -6.76
C GLU A 194 -4.57 -16.45 -5.99
N ARG A 195 -4.77 -15.15 -6.19
CA ARG A 195 -5.90 -14.43 -5.60
C ARG A 195 -7.22 -14.99 -6.14
N PRO A 196 -8.25 -15.16 -5.29
CA PRO A 196 -9.53 -15.74 -5.70
C PRO A 196 -10.16 -15.06 -6.91
N ALA A 197 -10.10 -13.72 -6.98
CA ALA A 197 -10.64 -12.94 -8.08
C ALA A 197 -9.85 -13.07 -9.40
N MET A 198 -8.59 -13.51 -9.35
CA MET A 198 -7.77 -13.80 -10.55
C MET A 198 -7.91 -15.25 -11.00
N ALA A 199 -8.07 -16.18 -10.06
CA ALA A 199 -8.29 -17.60 -10.35
C ALA A 199 -9.64 -17.83 -11.05
N ALA A 200 -10.70 -17.15 -10.59
CA ALA A 200 -12.05 -17.30 -11.14
C ALA A 200 -12.17 -16.88 -12.62
N THR A 201 -11.39 -15.88 -13.06
CA THR A 201 -11.41 -15.42 -14.47
C THR A 201 -10.83 -16.46 -15.43
N THR A 202 -9.94 -17.32 -14.96
CA THR A 202 -9.35 -18.39 -15.80
C THR A 202 -10.38 -19.50 -16.06
N THR A 203 -11.17 -19.87 -15.05
CA THR A 203 -12.20 -20.93 -15.17
C THR A 203 -13.36 -20.52 -16.10
N SER A 204 -13.73 -19.23 -16.12
CA SER A 204 -14.80 -18.74 -17.00
C SER A 204 -14.41 -18.77 -18.49
N LEU A 205 -13.12 -18.69 -18.83
CA LEU A 205 -12.64 -18.76 -20.22
C LEU A 205 -12.52 -20.20 -20.73
N SER A 206 -12.29 -21.18 -19.85
CA SER A 206 -12.26 -22.61 -20.23
C SER A 206 -13.66 -23.23 -20.43
N ALA A 207 -14.72 -22.56 -19.98
CA ALA A 207 -16.10 -23.05 -20.11
C ALA A 207 -16.74 -22.74 -21.48
N PHE A 208 -16.08 -21.96 -22.34
CA PHE A 208 -16.51 -21.67 -23.70
C PHE A 208 -15.60 -22.37 -24.74
N SER A 209 -15.78 -23.68 -24.89
CA SER A 209 -15.43 -24.39 -26.12
C SER A 209 -16.63 -25.23 -26.52
N PRO A 210 -17.42 -24.83 -27.54
CA PRO A 210 -18.34 -25.76 -28.17
C PRO A 210 -17.54 -26.70 -29.07
N ALA A 211 -17.87 -27.99 -28.99
CA ALA A 211 -17.47 -28.99 -29.96
C ALA A 211 -18.14 -28.73 -31.33
#